data_AF-A0A7K3AI85-F1
#
_entry.id   AF-A0A7K3AI85-F1
#
_cell.length_a   1.000
_cell.length_b   1.000
_cell.length_c   1.000
_cell.angle_alpha   90.00
_cell.angle_beta   90.00
_cell.angle_gamma   90.00
#
_symmetry.space_group_name_H-M   'P 1'
#
loop_
_entity.id
_entity.type
_entity.pdbx_description
1 polymer ?
#
loop_
_entity_poly.entity_id
_entity_poly.type
_entity_poly.pdbx_seq_one_letter_code
_entity_poly.pdbx_strand_id
1 'polypeptide(L)'
;MSRLLRVLAVGLTAAALATTLDVPAHAAASACTHHLSGPQVCISTTGASGSENPGRVTTAWTNPPEGRRTATVHITEPGGQRYTLTARRQRGQLIATFTPGALPDGKLCARYQGSSRTACVQIIDRT
;
A
#
# COMPACT_ATOMS: atom_id res chain seq x y z
N MET A 1 -25.18 -73.74 -7.09
CA MET A 1 -25.80 -73.13 -5.89
C MET A 1 -24.81 -72.12 -5.34
N SER A 2 -24.94 -70.84 -5.72
CA SER A 2 -25.33 -69.74 -4.81
C SER A 2 -24.25 -69.51 -3.73
N ARG A 3 -23.55 -68.37 -3.65
CA ARG A 3 -24.12 -67.03 -3.44
C ARG A 3 -23.04 -65.95 -3.57
N LEU A 4 -23.39 -64.95 -4.38
CA LEU A 4 -23.34 -63.51 -4.09
C LEU A 4 -22.00 -62.86 -3.73
N LEU A 5 -21.52 -62.09 -4.71
CA LEU A 5 -20.96 -60.73 -4.60
C LEU A 5 -21.07 -60.08 -3.22
N ARG A 6 -19.95 -59.49 -2.75
CA ARG A 6 -19.87 -58.36 -1.81
C ARG A 6 -18.39 -57.99 -1.66
N VAL A 7 -17.89 -56.76 -1.75
CA VAL A 7 -18.33 -55.43 -2.16
C VAL A 7 -17.02 -54.72 -2.52
N LEU A 8 -16.97 -54.02 -3.65
CA LEU A 8 -15.93 -53.03 -3.93
C LEU A 8 -15.97 -51.95 -2.85
N ALA A 9 -14.95 -51.87 -2.00
CA ALA A 9 -14.74 -50.70 -1.17
C ALA A 9 -14.16 -49.59 -2.06
N VAL A 10 -15.07 -48.83 -2.67
CA VAL A 10 -14.76 -47.58 -3.37
C VAL A 10 -14.18 -46.60 -2.35
N GLY A 11 -13.04 -46.02 -2.70
CA GLY A 11 -12.30 -45.09 -1.86
C GLY A 11 -13.10 -43.84 -1.50
N LEU A 12 -12.95 -43.41 -0.26
CA LEU A 12 -13.27 -42.06 0.18
C LEU A 12 -11.94 -41.35 0.44
N THR A 13 -11.30 -40.87 -0.62
CA THR A 13 -10.32 -39.79 -0.49
C THR A 13 -11.09 -38.53 -0.15
N ALA A 14 -11.13 -38.19 1.14
CA ALA A 14 -11.55 -36.87 1.58
C ALA A 14 -10.52 -35.85 1.05
N ALA A 15 -10.83 -35.21 -0.08
CA ALA A 15 -10.11 -34.03 -0.51
C ALA A 15 -10.42 -32.91 0.49
N ALA A 16 -9.54 -32.71 1.47
CA ALA A 16 -9.54 -31.51 2.28
C ALA A 16 -9.20 -30.34 1.35
N LEU A 17 -10.21 -29.60 0.92
CA LEU A 17 -10.03 -28.30 0.28
C LEU A 17 -9.46 -27.36 1.34
N ALA A 18 -8.14 -27.36 1.49
CA ALA A 18 -7.43 -26.28 2.15
C ALA A 18 -7.55 -25.05 1.24
N THR A 19 -8.62 -24.28 1.41
CA THR A 19 -8.64 -22.91 0.90
C THR A 19 -7.59 -22.15 1.69
N THR A 20 -6.40 -21.96 1.13
CA THR A 20 -5.50 -20.92 1.64
C THR A 20 -6.29 -19.63 1.50
N LEU A 21 -6.67 -19.04 2.64
CA LEU A 21 -7.09 -17.66 2.64
C LEU A 21 -5.81 -16.90 2.36
N ASP A 22 -5.60 -16.59 1.08
CA ASP A 22 -4.53 -15.73 0.60
C ASP A 22 -4.78 -14.34 1.21
N VAL A 23 -4.20 -14.10 2.39
CA VAL A 23 -4.43 -12.85 3.14
C VAL A 23 -3.57 -11.77 2.50
N PRO A 24 -4.18 -10.63 2.11
CA PRO A 24 -3.40 -9.59 1.47
C PRO A 24 -2.26 -9.10 2.36
N ALA A 25 -1.04 -8.89 1.83
CA ALA A 25 0.15 -8.66 2.68
C ALA A 25 0.95 -7.35 2.41
N HIS A 26 0.53 -6.24 3.01
CA HIS A 26 1.17 -4.92 2.87
C HIS A 26 2.28 -4.66 3.92
N ALA A 27 3.55 -4.82 3.55
CA ALA A 27 4.67 -4.46 4.44
C ALA A 27 4.95 -2.94 4.49
N ALA A 28 5.66 -2.50 5.54
CA ALA A 28 6.20 -1.15 5.62
C ALA A 28 7.15 -0.89 4.45
N ALA A 29 6.95 0.23 3.76
CA ALA A 29 7.72 0.62 2.59
C ALA A 29 7.95 2.13 2.59
N SER A 30 8.98 2.57 1.86
CA SER A 30 9.21 3.99 1.64
C SER A 30 9.84 4.25 0.27
N ALA A 31 9.57 5.43 -0.27
CA ALA A 31 10.14 5.89 -1.52
C ALA A 31 10.29 7.41 -1.52
N CYS A 32 11.36 7.90 -2.16
CA CYS A 32 11.61 9.31 -2.33
C CYS A 32 12.05 9.61 -3.77
N THR A 33 11.68 10.76 -4.31
CA THR A 33 12.16 11.21 -5.62
C THR A 33 13.63 11.56 -5.54
N HIS A 34 14.48 11.09 -6.45
CA HIS A 34 15.92 11.37 -6.38
C HIS A 34 16.26 12.83 -6.73
N HIS A 35 16.78 13.61 -5.76
CA HIS A 35 17.38 14.93 -5.97
C HIS A 35 18.54 15.09 -4.99
N LEU A 36 19.77 15.29 -5.49
CA LEU A 36 20.97 15.29 -4.65
C LEU A 36 21.08 16.52 -3.73
N SER A 37 20.46 17.65 -4.10
CA SER A 37 20.57 18.93 -3.36
C SER A 37 19.32 19.81 -3.42
N GLY A 38 18.15 19.26 -3.76
CA GLY A 38 16.94 20.04 -4.03
C GLY A 38 15.66 19.47 -3.44
N PRO A 39 14.51 20.06 -3.79
CA PRO A 39 13.24 19.64 -3.22
C PRO A 39 12.91 18.19 -3.61
N GLN A 40 12.61 17.36 -2.61
CA GLN A 40 12.29 15.95 -2.82
C GLN A 40 10.93 15.63 -2.19
N VAL A 41 10.15 14.80 -2.88
CA VAL A 41 8.90 14.25 -2.35
C VAL A 41 9.18 12.84 -1.87
N CYS A 42 8.68 12.51 -0.68
CA CYS A 42 8.77 11.20 -0.08
C CYS A 42 7.38 10.70 0.32
N ILE A 43 7.21 9.38 0.32
CA ILE A 43 6.04 8.67 0.84
C ILE A 43 6.50 7.41 1.56
N SER A 44 5.86 7.09 2.68
CA SER A 44 6.11 5.87 3.45
C SER A 44 4.82 5.29 4.00
N THR A 45 4.81 3.98 4.20
CA THR A 45 3.75 3.18 4.81
C THR A 45 4.29 2.47 6.05
N THR A 46 3.42 2.17 7.02
CA THR A 46 3.77 1.42 8.23
C THR A 46 3.03 0.08 8.32
N GLY A 47 2.58 -0.45 7.20
CA GLY A 47 1.83 -1.71 7.12
C GLY A 47 2.61 -2.87 7.73
N ALA A 48 1.88 -3.89 8.14
CA ALA A 48 2.44 -5.15 8.60
C ALA A 48 2.28 -6.21 7.52
N SER A 49 3.29 -7.06 7.35
CA SER A 49 3.19 -8.24 6.49
C SER A 49 1.95 -9.06 6.85
N GLY A 50 1.18 -9.47 5.85
CA GLY A 50 -0.09 -10.20 6.03
C GLY A 50 -1.30 -9.31 6.37
N SER A 51 -1.20 -7.98 6.25
CA SER A 51 -2.34 -7.07 6.38
C SER A 51 -2.77 -6.49 5.03
N GLU A 52 -4.07 -6.43 4.80
CA GLU A 52 -4.67 -5.70 3.67
C GLU A 52 -4.53 -4.18 3.77
N ASN A 53 -4.14 -3.67 4.93
CA ASN A 53 -4.01 -2.24 5.18
C ASN A 53 -2.52 -1.81 5.14
N PRO A 54 -2.14 -0.79 4.35
CA PRO A 54 -0.78 -0.25 4.34
C PRO A 54 -0.39 0.50 5.63
N GLY A 55 -1.25 0.53 6.64
CA GLY A 55 -1.05 1.23 7.90
C GLY A 55 -1.06 2.74 7.73
N ARG A 56 -0.27 3.44 8.56
CA ARG A 56 -0.15 4.88 8.48
C ARG A 56 0.68 5.26 7.25
N VAL A 57 0.12 6.10 6.41
CA VAL A 57 0.83 6.70 5.28
C VAL A 57 1.33 8.07 5.68
N THR A 58 2.63 8.33 5.48
CA THR A 58 3.24 9.64 5.65
C THR A 58 3.78 10.12 4.32
N THR A 59 3.51 11.37 3.98
CA THR A 59 4.12 12.04 2.82
C THR A 59 4.91 13.23 3.32
N ALA A 60 6.03 13.52 2.65
CA ALA A 60 6.86 14.68 2.98
C ALA A 60 7.35 15.37 1.72
N TRP A 61 7.40 16.70 1.76
CA TRP A 61 8.20 17.50 0.83
C TRP A 61 9.40 18.06 1.60
N THR A 62 10.58 17.48 1.34
CA THR A 62 11.86 17.93 1.88
C THR A 62 12.35 19.15 1.11
N ASN A 63 12.95 20.11 1.81
CA ASN A 63 13.39 21.39 1.25
C ASN A 63 12.32 22.09 0.39
N PRO A 64 11.11 22.31 0.91
CA PRO A 64 10.06 23.02 0.17
C PRO A 64 10.45 24.50 -0.01
N PRO A 65 9.81 25.22 -0.95
CA PRO A 65 10.02 26.66 -1.12
C PRO A 65 9.95 27.42 0.21
N GLU A 66 10.84 28.41 0.38
CA GLU A 66 10.93 29.20 1.60
C GLU A 66 9.61 29.90 1.95
N GLY A 67 9.34 30.06 3.24
CA GLY A 67 8.11 30.69 3.73
C GLY A 67 6.83 29.85 3.58
N ARG A 68 6.84 28.75 2.81
CA ARG A 68 5.64 27.91 2.63
C ARG A 68 5.30 27.13 3.91
N ARG A 69 4.13 27.41 4.48
CA ARG A 69 3.62 26.78 5.72
C ARG A 69 2.72 25.58 5.50
N THR A 70 2.05 25.51 4.35
CA THR A 70 1.16 24.43 3.96
C THR A 70 1.32 24.12 2.48
N ALA A 71 0.90 22.91 2.08
CA ALA A 71 0.75 22.56 0.67
C ALA A 71 -0.33 21.50 0.49
N THR A 72 -1.02 21.57 -0.64
CA THR A 72 -1.90 20.51 -1.10
C THR A 72 -1.06 19.32 -1.56
N VAL A 73 -1.39 18.12 -1.10
CA VAL A 73 -0.82 16.85 -1.55
C VAL A 73 -1.89 16.12 -2.33
N HIS A 74 -1.62 15.81 -3.59
CA HIS A 74 -2.45 14.94 -4.41
C HIS A 74 -2.04 13.50 -4.17
N ILE A 75 -3.00 12.68 -3.72
CA ILE A 75 -2.82 11.24 -3.54
C ILE A 75 -3.46 10.51 -4.72
N THR A 76 -2.81 9.45 -5.19
CA THR A 76 -3.37 8.50 -6.15
C THR A 76 -3.17 7.09 -5.62
N GLU A 77 -4.28 6.37 -5.42
CA GLU A 77 -4.28 5.00 -4.90
C GLU A 77 -4.17 3.95 -6.02
N PRO A 78 -3.81 2.70 -5.67
CA PRO A 78 -3.70 1.58 -6.62
C PRO A 78 -4.94 1.29 -7.50
N GLY A 79 -6.14 1.73 -7.09
CA GLY A 79 -7.38 1.64 -7.89
C GLY A 79 -7.68 2.87 -8.75
N GLY A 80 -6.76 3.83 -8.85
CA GLY A 80 -6.94 5.08 -9.60
C GLY A 80 -7.73 6.16 -8.86
N GLN A 81 -8.18 5.89 -7.64
CA GLN A 81 -8.84 6.87 -6.78
C GLN A 81 -7.89 8.03 -6.46
N ARG A 82 -8.42 9.26 -6.50
CA ARG A 82 -7.64 10.49 -6.29
C ARG A 82 -8.31 11.41 -5.30
N TYR A 83 -7.52 11.97 -4.39
CA TYR A 83 -7.97 12.97 -3.43
C TYR A 83 -6.80 13.87 -3.00
N THR A 84 -7.11 14.88 -2.20
CA THR A 84 -6.13 15.83 -1.71
C THR A 84 -6.07 15.87 -0.19
N LEU A 85 -4.87 16.08 0.34
CA LEU A 85 -4.60 16.32 1.75
C LEU A 85 -3.91 17.67 1.93
N THR A 86 -4.00 18.26 3.11
CA THR A 86 -3.23 19.45 3.47
C THR A 86 -2.02 19.05 4.31
N ALA A 87 -0.83 19.19 3.71
CA ALA A 87 0.42 19.08 4.43
C ALA A 87 0.72 20.36 5.23
N ARG A 88 1.31 20.19 6.41
CA ARG A 88 1.70 21.29 7.30
C ARG A 88 3.19 21.29 7.54
N ARG A 89 3.74 22.49 7.77
CA ARG A 89 5.18 22.64 8.02
C ARG A 89 5.58 22.07 9.37
N GLN A 90 6.54 21.17 9.36
CA GLN A 90 7.10 20.52 10.54
C GLN A 90 8.59 20.27 10.31
N ARG A 91 9.44 20.78 11.21
CA ARG A 91 10.91 20.58 11.17
C ARG A 91 11.53 20.86 9.78
N GLY A 92 11.12 21.96 9.16
CA GLY A 92 11.62 22.38 7.84
C GLY A 92 10.98 21.68 6.63
N GLN A 93 10.12 20.68 6.83
CA GLN A 93 9.45 19.91 5.77
C GLN A 93 7.95 20.23 5.74
N LEU A 94 7.26 19.94 4.64
CA LEU A 94 5.79 19.89 4.62
C LEU A 94 5.36 18.44 4.72
N ILE A 95 4.54 18.10 5.72
CA ILE A 95 4.18 16.72 6.03
C ILE A 95 2.65 16.57 6.06
N ALA A 96 2.14 15.52 5.42
CA ALA A 96 0.76 15.06 5.60
C ALA A 96 0.75 13.57 5.97
N THR A 97 -0.16 13.20 6.85
CA THR A 97 -0.29 11.82 7.33
C THR A 97 -1.76 11.42 7.32
N PHE A 98 -2.03 10.18 6.92
CA PHE A 98 -3.38 9.61 6.87
C PHE A 98 -3.31 8.09 7.02
N THR A 99 -4.46 7.45 7.17
CA THR A 99 -4.59 5.99 7.22
C THR A 99 -5.68 5.59 6.24
N PRO A 100 -5.36 5.02 5.07
CA PRO A 100 -6.37 4.51 4.15
C PRO A 100 -6.97 3.20 4.69
N GLY A 101 -8.04 2.73 4.05
CA GLY A 101 -8.55 1.38 4.23
C GLY A 101 -7.67 0.34 3.54
N ALA A 102 -8.25 -0.85 3.30
CA ALA A 102 -7.62 -1.85 2.45
C ALA A 102 -7.36 -1.30 1.05
N LEU A 103 -6.18 -1.58 0.49
CA LEU A 103 -5.83 -1.18 -0.87
C LEU A 103 -5.53 -2.43 -1.71
N PRO A 104 -5.84 -2.42 -3.01
CA PRO A 104 -5.41 -3.48 -3.91
C PRO A 104 -3.94 -3.28 -4.28
N ASP A 105 -3.40 -4.27 -4.99
CA ASP A 105 -2.09 -4.19 -5.61
C ASP A 105 -1.92 -3.00 -6.54
N GLY A 106 -0.77 -2.34 -6.43
CA GLY A 106 -0.38 -1.27 -7.33
C GLY A 106 0.38 -0.15 -6.64
N LYS A 107 0.32 1.06 -7.20
CA LYS A 107 1.13 2.18 -6.70
C LYS A 107 0.28 3.13 -5.88
N LEU A 108 0.72 3.38 -4.65
CA LEU A 108 0.25 4.51 -3.86
C LEU A 108 1.21 5.67 -4.05
N CYS A 109 0.74 6.76 -4.63
CA CYS A 109 1.56 7.89 -5.04
C CYS A 109 1.15 9.20 -4.36
N ALA A 110 2.13 10.05 -4.11
CA ALA A 110 1.94 11.41 -3.61
C ALA A 110 2.67 12.44 -4.48
N ARG A 111 1.98 13.55 -4.78
CA ARG A 111 2.54 14.73 -5.46
C ARG A 111 2.11 15.99 -4.76
N TYR A 112 3.06 16.84 -4.38
CA TYR A 112 2.77 18.14 -3.79
C TYR A 112 2.44 19.19 -4.86
N GLN A 113 1.47 20.07 -4.59
CA GLN A 113 1.16 21.19 -5.47
C GLN A 113 2.35 22.15 -5.55
N GLY A 114 2.81 22.42 -6.77
CA GLY A 114 4.04 23.17 -7.05
C GLY A 114 5.30 22.32 -7.11
N SER A 115 5.21 20.99 -6.91
CA SER A 115 6.26 20.05 -7.29
C SER A 115 5.88 19.35 -8.59
N SER A 116 6.83 19.19 -9.51
CA SER A 116 6.68 18.36 -10.71
C SER A 116 6.95 16.88 -10.43
N ARG A 117 7.35 16.52 -9.20
CA ARG A 117 7.84 15.19 -8.84
C ARG A 117 6.79 14.42 -8.04
N THR A 118 6.68 13.13 -8.36
CA THR A 118 5.77 12.18 -7.71
C THR A 118 6.58 11.08 -7.06
N ALA A 119 6.31 10.79 -5.78
CA ALA A 119 6.87 9.64 -5.08
C ALA A 119 5.80 8.55 -4.96
N CYS A 120 6.16 7.29 -5.17
CA CYS A 120 5.24 6.16 -5.07
C CYS A 120 5.88 5.03 -4.30
N VAL A 121 5.11 4.42 -3.38
CA VAL A 121 5.42 3.08 -2.87
C VAL A 121 4.63 2.06 -3.67
N GLN A 122 5.26 0.92 -3.94
CA GLN A 122 4.56 -0.24 -4.45
C GLN A 122 3.84 -0.90 -3.29
N ILE A 123 2.52 -0.94 -3.40
CA ILE A 123 1.64 -1.80 -2.63
C ILE A 123 1.70 -3.18 -3.30
N ILE A 124 2.21 -4.15 -2.55
CA ILE A 124 2.31 -5.54 -2.99
C ILE A 124 1.53 -6.36 -2.00
N ASP A 125 0.62 -7.13 -2.53
CA ASP A 125 -0.02 -8.25 -1.95
C ASP A 125 0.89 -9.46 -2.17
N ARG A 126 1.47 -9.95 -1.08
CA ARG A 126 2.25 -11.19 -1.09
C ARG A 126 1.36 -12.30 -0.56
N THR A 127 0.41 -12.70 -1.40
CA THR A 127 -0.29 -13.97 -1.31
C THR A 127 0.67 -15.13 -1.59
#